data_AF-A0A497HZ04-F1
#
_entry.id   AF-A0A497HZ04-F1
#
_cell.length_a   1.000
_cell.length_b   1.000
_cell.length_c   1.000
_cell.angle_alpha   90.00
_cell.angle_beta   90.00
_cell.angle_gamma   90.00
#
_symmetry.space_group_name_H-M   'P 1'
#
loop_
_entity.id
_entity.type
_entity.pdbx_description
1 polymer ?
#
loop_
_entity_poly.entity_id
_entity_poly.type
_entity_poly.pdbx_seq_one_letter_code
_entity_poly.pdbx_strand_id
1 'polypeptide(L)'
;MVEKRVWPILDEKEEVVVIKWLRLKEAAEKICGAPVEIHITTQLDKNIRGVILKSSPGYEVLLNARWAKREEDVVETLAHELAHTVTGTRHGVKWKKKMEEILDILTKETALG
;
A
#
# COMPACT_ATOMS: atom_id res chain seq x y z
N MET A 1 -28.25 -21.00 26.08
CA MET A 1 -28.10 -21.60 24.74
C MET A 1 -27.13 -20.72 23.98
N VAL A 2 -26.00 -21.26 23.52
CA VAL A 2 -25.00 -20.49 22.75
C VAL A 2 -25.21 -20.83 21.29
N GLU A 3 -25.71 -19.87 20.50
CA GLU A 3 -25.80 -20.01 19.05
C GLU A 3 -24.40 -20.15 18.47
N LYS A 4 -24.09 -21.32 17.91
CA LYS A 4 -22.89 -21.53 17.10
C LYS A 4 -23.03 -20.67 15.84
N ARG A 5 -22.28 -19.57 15.75
CA ARG A 5 -22.06 -18.89 14.47
C ARG A 5 -21.25 -19.81 13.57
N VAL A 6 -21.92 -20.41 12.60
CA VAL A 6 -21.27 -21.11 11.49
C VAL A 6 -20.86 -20.03 10.49
N TRP A 7 -19.56 -19.82 10.34
CA TRP A 7 -19.03 -18.97 9.28
C TRP A 7 -19.17 -19.75 7.96
N PRO A 8 -19.79 -19.17 6.92
CA PRO A 8 -19.83 -19.82 5.62
C PRO A 8 -18.40 -20.04 5.14
N ILE A 9 -18.03 -21.30 4.91
CA ILE A 9 -16.81 -21.67 4.22
C ILE A 9 -16.99 -21.13 2.80
N LEU A 10 -16.17 -20.14 2.44
CA LEU A 10 -16.16 -19.57 1.09
C LEU A 10 -15.87 -20.70 0.08
N ASP A 11 -16.68 -20.75 -0.96
CA ASP A 11 -16.62 -21.72 -2.06
C ASP A 11 -15.19 -21.78 -2.65
N GLU A 12 -14.70 -23.00 -2.94
CA GLU A 12 -13.29 -23.33 -3.25
C GLU A 12 -12.77 -22.79 -4.61
N LYS A 13 -13.31 -21.68 -5.13
CA LYS A 13 -12.95 -21.13 -6.45
C LYS A 13 -12.64 -19.63 -6.49
N GLU A 14 -12.74 -18.92 -5.38
CA GLU A 14 -12.20 -17.56 -5.32
C GLU A 14 -10.71 -17.62 -4.99
N GLU A 15 -9.88 -17.22 -5.95
CA GLU A 15 -8.47 -16.96 -5.71
C GLU A 15 -8.37 -15.89 -4.62
N VAL A 16 -7.96 -16.30 -3.42
CA VAL A 16 -7.80 -15.37 -2.30
C VAL A 16 -6.60 -14.50 -2.62
N VAL A 17 -6.88 -13.28 -3.10
CA VAL A 17 -5.85 -12.25 -3.29
C VAL A 17 -5.36 -11.80 -1.91
N VAL A 18 -4.20 -12.31 -1.50
CA VAL A 18 -3.56 -11.96 -0.24
C VAL A 18 -2.60 -10.80 -0.48
N ILE A 19 -2.91 -9.62 0.04
CA ILE A 19 -2.00 -8.48 0.02
C ILE A 19 -0.90 -8.71 1.07
N LYS A 20 0.37 -8.72 0.64
CA LYS A 20 1.53 -8.97 1.51
C LYS A 20 1.92 -7.73 2.34
N TRP A 21 1.03 -7.30 3.23
CA TRP A 21 1.14 -6.07 4.03
C TRP A 21 2.48 -5.88 4.75
N LEU A 22 2.98 -6.91 5.42
CA LEU A 22 4.22 -6.82 6.18
C LEU A 22 5.42 -6.54 5.26
N ARG A 23 5.50 -7.19 4.11
CA ARG A 23 6.58 -6.99 3.15
C ARG A 23 6.53 -5.61 2.52
N LEU A 24 5.33 -5.15 2.17
CA LEU A 24 5.12 -3.79 1.66
C LEU A 24 5.56 -2.74 2.68
N LYS A 25 5.23 -2.95 3.97
CA LYS A 25 5.69 -2.09 5.06
C LYS A 25 7.22 -2.07 5.15
N GLU A 26 7.86 -3.23 5.24
CA GLU A 26 9.32 -3.32 5.36
C GLU A 26 10.04 -2.69 4.17
N ALA A 27 9.53 -2.89 2.95
CA ALA A 27 10.08 -2.29 1.75
C ALA A 27 9.91 -0.76 1.77
N ALA A 28 8.74 -0.25 2.16
CA ALA A 28 8.50 1.17 2.31
C ALA A 28 9.43 1.81 3.35
N GLU A 29 9.66 1.14 4.48
CA GLU A 29 10.60 1.59 5.52
C GLU A 29 12.03 1.69 5.01
N LYS A 30 12.49 0.68 4.25
CA LYS A 30 13.81 0.70 3.60
C LYS A 30 13.94 1.85 2.60
N ILE A 31 12.90 2.10 1.80
CA ILE A 31 12.88 3.18 0.79
C ILE A 31 12.91 4.56 1.46
N CYS A 32 12.13 4.75 2.52
CA CYS A 32 12.05 6.02 3.25
C CYS A 32 13.22 6.25 4.20
N GLY A 33 13.94 5.21 4.60
CA GLY A 33 14.96 5.27 5.66
C GLY A 33 14.38 5.66 7.03
N ALA A 34 13.08 5.41 7.25
CA ALA A 34 12.34 5.79 8.45
C ALA A 34 11.14 4.84 8.64
N PRO A 35 10.55 4.79 9.85
CA PRO A 35 9.33 4.00 10.10
C PRO A 35 8.19 4.42 9.15
N VAL A 36 7.41 3.44 8.69
CA VAL A 36 6.23 3.66 7.83
C VAL A 36 5.07 2.84 8.38
N GLU A 37 3.96 3.52 8.62
CA GLU A 37 2.68 2.87 8.91
C GLU A 37 1.77 2.94 7.69
N ILE A 38 1.08 1.84 7.39
CA ILE A 38 0.14 1.75 6.27
C ILE A 38 -1.25 1.51 6.84
N HIS A 39 -2.15 2.45 6.61
CA HIS A 39 -3.53 2.41 7.08
C HIS A 39 -4.49 2.31 5.90
N ILE A 40 -5.52 1.49 6.03
CA ILE A 40 -6.66 1.52 5.11
C ILE A 40 -7.76 2.36 5.75
N THR A 41 -8.27 3.37 5.05
CA THR A 41 -9.26 4.30 5.58
C THR A 41 -10.38 4.60 4.60
N THR A 42 -11.55 4.92 5.13
CA THR A 42 -12.72 5.42 4.37
C THR A 42 -12.86 6.95 4.47
N GLN A 43 -11.96 7.63 5.18
CA GLN A 43 -12.04 9.07 5.44
C GLN A 43 -11.46 9.95 4.32
N LEU A 44 -10.74 9.37 3.36
CA LEU A 44 -10.19 10.12 2.22
C LEU A 44 -11.28 10.50 1.22
N ASP A 45 -11.12 11.65 0.56
CA ASP A 45 -11.98 12.02 -0.57
C ASP A 45 -12.00 10.90 -1.62
N LYS A 46 -13.15 10.70 -2.25
CA LYS A 46 -13.36 9.62 -3.22
C LYS A 46 -12.39 9.63 -4.41
N ASN A 47 -11.84 10.79 -4.75
CA ASN A 47 -10.92 10.95 -5.87
C ASN A 47 -9.45 10.78 -5.46
N ILE A 48 -9.16 10.61 -4.17
CA ILE A 48 -7.83 10.37 -3.63
C ILE A 48 -7.65 8.87 -3.41
N ARG A 49 -6.66 8.27 -4.08
CA ARG A 49 -6.33 6.84 -3.92
C ARG A 49 -5.49 6.58 -2.67
N GLY A 50 -4.57 7.48 -2.37
CA GLY A 50 -3.79 7.46 -1.15
C GLY A 50 -3.16 8.81 -0.87
N VAL A 51 -2.54 8.93 0.31
CA VAL A 51 -1.72 10.08 0.69
C VAL A 51 -0.66 9.60 1.68
N ILE A 52 0.52 10.19 1.61
CA ILE A 52 1.56 10.04 2.63
C ILE A 52 1.72 11.32 3.44
N LEU A 53 1.76 11.17 4.76
CA LEU A 53 1.93 12.24 5.73
C LEU A 53 3.22 12.01 6.51
N LYS A 54 3.95 13.10 6.79
CA LYS A 54 5.09 13.04 7.71
C LYS A 54 4.57 13.02 9.14
N SER A 55 4.86 11.96 9.88
CA SER A 55 4.44 11.76 11.27
C SER A 55 5.68 11.45 12.10
N SER A 56 6.05 12.27 13.08
CA SER A 56 7.32 12.03 13.81
C SER A 56 7.21 10.72 14.63
N PRO A 57 8.10 9.71 14.44
CA PRO A 57 9.44 9.78 13.82
C PRO A 57 9.57 9.31 12.35
N GLY A 58 8.50 8.98 11.64
CA GLY A 58 8.51 8.51 10.25
C GLY A 58 7.37 9.05 9.36
N TYR A 59 6.62 8.14 8.75
CA TYR A 59 5.55 8.45 7.80
C TYR A 59 4.31 7.59 8.04
N GLU A 60 3.15 8.17 7.76
CA GLU A 60 1.86 7.48 7.70
C GLU A 60 1.35 7.51 6.27
N VAL A 61 1.08 6.34 5.71
CA VAL A 61 0.41 6.18 4.43
C VAL A 61 -1.05 5.83 4.69
N LEU A 62 -1.94 6.67 4.19
CA LEU A 62 -3.38 6.42 4.21
C LEU A 62 -3.80 5.96 2.81
N LEU A 63 -4.27 4.72 2.70
CA LEU A 63 -4.81 4.15 1.48
C LEU A 63 -6.35 4.19 1.53
N ASN A 64 -6.97 4.64 0.45
CA ASN A 64 -8.42 4.70 0.38
C ASN A 64 -8.99 3.29 0.17
N ALA A 65 -9.83 2.85 1.12
CA ALA A 65 -10.45 1.53 1.13
C ALA A 65 -11.31 1.24 -0.11
N ARG A 66 -11.75 2.28 -0.83
CA ARG A 66 -12.46 2.13 -2.12
C ARG A 66 -11.58 1.54 -3.21
N TRP A 67 -10.30 1.90 -3.22
CA TRP A 67 -9.36 1.59 -4.29
C TRP A 67 -8.38 0.47 -3.91
N ALA A 68 -8.01 0.37 -2.64
CA ALA A 68 -7.11 -0.66 -2.11
C ALA A 68 -7.83 -2.02 -1.97
N LYS A 69 -8.20 -2.65 -3.10
CA LYS A 69 -8.91 -3.94 -3.15
C LYS A 69 -8.03 -5.09 -3.62
N ARG A 70 -7.00 -4.80 -4.40
CA ARG A 70 -6.05 -5.78 -4.93
C ARG A 70 -4.63 -5.36 -4.60
N GLU A 71 -3.72 -6.32 -4.62
CA GLU A 71 -2.32 -6.06 -4.30
C GLU A 71 -1.71 -5.06 -5.29
N GLU A 72 -2.03 -5.14 -6.58
CA GLU A 72 -1.49 -4.24 -7.60
C GLU A 72 -1.94 -2.79 -7.35
N ASP A 73 -3.19 -2.58 -6.96
CA ASP A 73 -3.72 -1.23 -6.67
C ASP A 73 -3.01 -0.62 -5.45
N VAL A 74 -2.72 -1.45 -4.44
CA VAL A 74 -1.99 -1.05 -3.23
C VAL A 74 -0.54 -0.74 -3.56
N VAL A 75 0.14 -1.61 -4.30
CA VAL A 75 1.53 -1.46 -4.73
C VAL A 75 1.70 -0.20 -5.56
N GLU A 76 0.84 0.03 -6.55
CA GLU A 76 0.91 1.21 -7.43
C GLU A 76 0.70 2.50 -6.62
N THR A 77 -0.30 2.51 -5.72
CA THR A 77 -0.59 3.66 -4.87
C THR A 77 0.57 3.93 -3.90
N LEU A 78 1.14 2.91 -3.27
CA LEU A 78 2.32 3.06 -2.41
C LEU A 78 3.51 3.62 -3.19
N ALA A 79 3.80 3.08 -4.37
CA ALA A 79 4.90 3.57 -5.20
C ALA A 79 4.73 5.05 -5.58
N HIS A 80 3.50 5.47 -5.88
CA HIS A 80 3.14 6.85 -6.16
C HIS A 80 3.49 7.80 -5.00
N GLU A 81 2.99 7.47 -3.80
CA GLU A 81 3.14 8.31 -2.61
C GLU A 81 4.60 8.33 -2.10
N LEU A 82 5.26 7.17 -2.09
CA LEU A 82 6.67 7.06 -1.69
C LEU A 82 7.58 7.84 -2.64
N ALA A 83 7.30 7.85 -3.94
CA ALA A 83 8.08 8.63 -4.90
C ALA A 83 8.01 10.14 -4.60
N HIS A 84 6.85 10.67 -4.20
CA HIS A 84 6.75 12.06 -3.76
C HIS A 84 7.63 12.35 -2.55
N THR A 85 7.65 11.42 -1.59
CA THR A 85 8.47 11.53 -0.37
C THR A 85 9.96 11.51 -0.67
N VAL A 86 10.41 10.58 -1.52
CA VAL A 86 11.83 10.42 -1.84
C VAL A 86 12.35 11.57 -2.71
N THR A 87 11.57 12.04 -3.69
CA THR A 87 12.07 13.07 -4.61
C THR A 87 11.87 14.49 -4.11
N GLY A 88 10.86 14.71 -3.24
CA GLY A 88 10.42 16.03 -2.81
C GLY A 88 9.78 16.86 -3.94
N THR A 89 9.33 16.21 -5.02
CA THR A 89 8.83 16.89 -6.23
C THR A 89 7.43 16.40 -6.61
N ARG A 90 6.72 17.25 -7.36
CA ARG A 90 5.50 16.87 -8.10
C ARG A 90 5.82 15.93 -9.28
N HIS A 91 4.78 15.52 -10.01
CA HIS A 91 4.83 14.62 -11.18
C HIS A 91 5.68 15.17 -12.34
N GLY A 92 6.99 14.98 -12.26
CA GLY A 92 7.95 15.26 -13.34
C GLY A 92 8.80 14.05 -13.69
N VAL A 93 9.76 14.20 -14.60
CA VAL A 93 10.63 13.10 -15.07
C VAL A 93 11.36 12.41 -13.91
N LYS A 94 11.89 13.20 -12.95
CA LYS A 94 12.56 12.68 -11.75
C LYS A 94 11.62 11.83 -10.88
N TRP A 95 10.40 12.31 -10.66
CA TRP A 95 9.38 11.59 -9.90
C TRP A 95 8.97 10.30 -10.61
N LYS A 96 8.70 10.37 -11.92
CA LYS A 96 8.27 9.22 -12.71
C LYS A 96 9.31 8.09 -12.67
N LYS A 97 10.58 8.43 -12.91
CA LYS A 97 11.67 7.46 -12.84
C LYS A 97 11.76 6.82 -11.44
N LYS A 98 11.65 7.62 -10.38
CA LYS A 98 11.70 7.09 -9.01
C LYS A 98 10.47 6.23 -8.68
N MET A 99 9.29 6.59 -9.18
CA MET A 99 8.06 5.82 -9.01
C MET A 99 8.17 4.45 -9.70
N GLU A 100 8.70 4.40 -10.93
CA GLU A 100 8.96 3.14 -11.65
C GLU A 100 9.98 2.26 -10.91
N GLU A 101 11.07 2.85 -10.40
CA GLU A 101 12.06 2.13 -9.57
C GLU A 101 11.42 1.54 -8.29
N ILE A 102 10.60 2.33 -7.58
CA ILE A 102 9.92 1.88 -6.35
C ILE A 102 8.88 0.80 -6.68
N LEU A 103 8.12 0.97 -7.76
CA LEU A 103 7.12 0.00 -8.20
C LEU A 103 7.75 -1.37 -8.47
N ASP A 104 8.90 -1.41 -9.15
CA ASP A 104 9.65 -2.64 -9.39
C ASP A 104 10.12 -3.29 -8.08
N ILE A 105 10.64 -2.50 -7.13
CA ILE A 105 11.03 -3.00 -5.80
C ILE A 105 9.84 -3.61 -5.08
N LEU A 106 8.73 -2.87 -4.95
CA LEU A 106 7.56 -3.34 -4.21
C LEU A 106 6.95 -4.60 -4.85
N THR A 107 6.87 -4.64 -6.18
CA THR A 107 6.35 -5.81 -6.91
C THR A 107 7.23 -7.05 -6.69
N LYS A 108 8.56 -6.91 -6.67
CA LYS A 108 9.46 -8.02 -6.39
C LYS A 108 9.32 -8.55 -4.96
N GLU A 109 9.19 -7.65 -3.99
CA GLU A 109 9.00 -8.02 -2.58
C GLU A 109 7.69 -8.78 -2.37
N THR A 110 6.65 -8.47 -3.14
CA THR A 110 5.39 -9.22 -3.10
C THR A 110 5.36 -10.44 -4.02
N ALA A 111 6.22 -10.54 -5.05
CA ALA A 111 6.31 -11.73 -5.91
C ALA A 111 7.04 -12.92 -5.26
N LEU A 112 7.97 -12.67 -4.34
CA LEU A 112 8.71 -13.74 -3.65
C LEU A 112 7.72 -14.56 -2.79
N GLY A 113 7.46 -15.82 -3.15
CA GLY A 113 6.63 -16.77 -2.42
C GLY A 113 7.44 -17.54 -1.40
#